data_AF-A0A950TAP3-F1
#
_entry.id   AF-A0A950TAP3-F1
#
_cell.length_a   1.000
_cell.length_b   1.000
_cell.length_c   1.000
_cell.angle_alpha   90.00
_cell.angle_beta   90.00
_cell.angle_gamma   90.00
#
_symmetry.space_group_name_H-M   'P 1'
#
loop_
_entity.id
_entity.type
_entity.pdbx_description
1 polymer ?
#
loop_
_entity_poly.entity_id
_entity_poly.type
_entity_poly.pdbx_seq_one_letter_code
_entity_poly.pdbx_strand_id
1 'polypeptide(L)'
;WLREDGYDERIIYAILAHNDLNLSTHPRNNLLSKALYACDEITGMVTATALVRPDKSIIGLEVSSVRKKMKTKGFAAGVNREDLVKGAAELGVDLDEHIAFVIQAMSSVADTLGLAGTKQREFQTQTGA
;
A
#
# COMPACT_ATOMS: atom_id res chain seq x y z
N TRP A 1 -4.44 19.55 -16.58
CA TRP A 1 -3.07 19.62 -16.07
C TRP A 1 -2.20 18.45 -16.51
N LEU A 2 -2.41 17.17 -16.12
CA LEU A 2 -1.48 16.07 -16.51
C LEU A 2 -1.15 15.98 -18.02
N ARG A 3 -2.16 16.14 -18.88
CA ARG A 3 -1.96 16.15 -20.34
C ARG A 3 -1.20 17.39 -20.83
N GLU A 4 -1.43 18.54 -20.21
CA GLU A 4 -0.75 19.80 -20.53
C GLU A 4 0.72 19.75 -20.08
N ASP A 5 1.00 19.04 -19.00
CA ASP A 5 2.35 18.80 -18.47
C ASP A 5 3.11 17.69 -19.23
N GLY A 6 2.52 17.12 -20.29
CA GLY A 6 3.19 16.16 -21.17
C GLY A 6 3.28 14.73 -20.65
N TYR A 7 2.46 14.35 -19.66
CA TYR A 7 2.41 12.96 -19.19
C TYR A 7 1.85 12.02 -20.26
N ASP A 8 2.39 10.80 -20.29
CA ASP A 8 1.96 9.74 -21.21
C ASP A 8 0.47 9.41 -21.03
N GLU A 9 -0.28 9.31 -22.13
CA GLU A 9 -1.72 9.01 -22.12
C GLU A 9 -2.04 7.69 -21.41
N ARG A 10 -1.12 6.71 -21.41
CA ARG A 10 -1.30 5.46 -20.67
C ARG A 10 -1.37 5.69 -19.16
N ILE A 11 -0.58 6.62 -18.64
CA ILE A 11 -0.60 7.00 -17.21
C ILE A 11 -1.90 7.73 -16.89
N ILE A 12 -2.28 8.71 -17.73
CA ILE A 12 -3.53 9.46 -17.54
C ILE A 12 -4.74 8.52 -17.56
N TYR A 13 -4.78 7.58 -18.51
CA TYR A 13 -5.84 6.58 -18.58
C TYR A 13 -5.88 5.70 -17.33
N ALA A 14 -4.73 5.22 -16.84
CA ALA A 14 -4.69 4.41 -15.62
C ALA A 14 -5.20 5.21 -14.40
N ILE A 15 -4.83 6.48 -14.29
CA ILE A 15 -5.34 7.39 -13.25
C ILE A 15 -6.84 7.61 -13.40
N LEU A 16 -7.41 7.66 -14.60
CA LEU A 16 -8.86 7.75 -14.73
C LEU A 16 -9.55 6.43 -14.37
N ALA A 17 -8.99 5.30 -14.81
CA ALA A 17 -9.56 3.96 -14.66
C ALA A 17 -9.39 3.32 -13.27
N HIS A 18 -8.52 3.83 -12.39
CA HIS A 18 -8.40 3.26 -11.03
C HIS A 18 -9.64 3.56 -10.18
N ASN A 19 -10.36 4.66 -10.43
CA ASN A 19 -11.59 4.94 -9.72
C ASN A 19 -12.78 4.25 -10.39
N ASP A 20 -13.49 3.41 -9.63
CA ASP A 20 -14.64 2.66 -10.12
C ASP A 20 -15.77 3.55 -10.69
N LEU A 21 -15.89 4.80 -10.25
CA LEU A 21 -16.85 5.78 -10.78
C LEU A 21 -16.64 6.10 -12.26
N ASN A 22 -15.42 5.88 -12.78
CA ASN A 22 -15.08 6.19 -14.16
C ASN A 22 -15.16 4.98 -15.10
N LEU A 23 -15.49 3.78 -14.61
CA LEU A 23 -15.41 2.55 -15.42
C LEU A 23 -16.30 2.53 -16.67
N SER A 24 -17.37 3.33 -16.69
CA SER A 24 -18.24 3.47 -17.87
C SER A 24 -17.54 4.15 -19.06
N THR A 25 -16.55 5.00 -18.79
CA THR A 25 -15.80 5.75 -19.81
C THR A 25 -14.35 5.31 -19.91
N HIS A 26 -13.78 4.79 -18.82
CA HIS A 26 -12.40 4.36 -18.70
C HIS A 26 -12.35 2.96 -18.08
N PRO A 27 -12.76 1.92 -18.82
CA PRO A 27 -12.72 0.56 -18.31
C PRO A 27 -11.29 0.13 -17.97
N ARG A 28 -11.12 -0.51 -16.82
CA ARG A 28 -9.83 -1.03 -16.33
C ARG A 28 -9.46 -2.34 -17.04
N ASN A 29 -9.01 -2.21 -18.29
CA ASN A 29 -8.80 -3.33 -19.22
C ASN A 29 -7.33 -3.63 -19.55
N ASN A 30 -6.39 -2.81 -19.08
CA ASN A 30 -4.96 -2.98 -19.34
C ASN A 30 -4.17 -3.18 -18.04
N LEU A 31 -2.96 -3.73 -18.17
CA LEU A 31 -2.12 -4.10 -17.02
C LEU A 31 -1.83 -2.92 -16.09
N LEU A 32 -1.53 -1.73 -16.62
CA LEU A 32 -1.17 -0.58 -15.80
C LEU A 32 -2.35 -0.11 -14.93
N SER A 33 -3.55 0.01 -15.51
CA SER A 33 -4.75 0.40 -14.77
C SER A 33 -5.15 -0.63 -13.70
N LYS A 34 -5.02 -1.93 -14.01
CA LYS A 34 -5.26 -3.02 -13.06
C LYS A 34 -4.25 -3.01 -11.91
N ALA A 35 -2.96 -2.85 -12.24
CA ALA A 35 -1.90 -2.77 -11.24
C ALA A 35 -2.05 -1.54 -10.34
N LEU A 36 -2.39 -0.38 -10.89
CA LEU A 36 -2.63 0.83 -10.10
C LEU A 36 -3.78 0.64 -9.10
N TYR A 37 -4.92 0.14 -9.56
CA TYR A 37 -6.06 -0.16 -8.69
C TYR A 37 -5.72 -1.20 -7.61
N ALA A 38 -5.02 -2.27 -7.98
CA ALA A 38 -4.60 -3.31 -7.04
C ALA A 38 -3.63 -2.79 -5.96
N CYS A 39 -2.84 -1.76 -6.26
CA CYS A 39 -1.86 -1.18 -5.34
C CYS A 39 -2.43 -0.07 -4.43
N ASP A 40 -3.48 0.62 -4.86
CA ASP A 40 -4.01 1.82 -4.20
C ASP A 40 -4.33 1.57 -2.71
N GLU A 41 -5.27 0.67 -2.45
CA GLU A 41 -5.71 0.39 -1.08
C GLU A 41 -4.73 -0.46 -0.28
N ILE A 42 -4.03 -1.39 -0.93
CA ILE A 42 -3.17 -2.34 -0.23
C ILE A 42 -1.94 -1.67 0.37
N THR A 43 -1.39 -0.65 -0.30
CA THR A 43 -0.26 0.12 0.24
C THR A 43 -0.65 0.87 1.52
N GLY A 44 -1.86 1.43 1.57
CA GLY A 44 -2.41 2.05 2.77
C GLY A 44 -2.62 1.04 3.92
N MET A 45 -3.16 -0.14 3.61
CA MET A 45 -3.32 -1.23 4.58
C MET A 45 -1.99 -1.72 5.16
N VAL A 46 -0.98 -1.94 4.30
CA VAL A 46 0.37 -2.38 4.70
C VAL A 46 1.03 -1.30 5.56
N THR A 47 0.98 -0.04 5.13
CA THR A 47 1.52 1.12 5.88
C THR A 47 0.91 1.21 7.27
N ALA A 48 -0.42 1.20 7.37
CA ALA A 48 -1.11 1.28 8.65
C ALA A 48 -0.73 0.09 9.55
N THR A 49 -0.59 -1.11 8.98
CA THR A 49 -0.20 -2.31 9.72
C THR A 49 1.23 -2.18 10.29
N ALA A 50 2.17 -1.64 9.51
CA ALA A 50 3.52 -1.37 9.97
C ALA A 50 3.54 -0.33 11.11
N LEU A 51 2.79 0.78 10.97
CA LEU A 51 2.82 1.90 11.92
C LEU A 51 2.24 1.59 13.30
N VAL A 52 1.42 0.55 13.43
CA VAL A 52 0.89 0.11 14.73
C VAL A 52 1.72 -0.95 15.43
N ARG A 53 2.81 -1.42 14.80
CA ARG A 53 3.80 -2.26 15.49
C ARG A 53 4.61 -1.41 16.49
N PRO A 54 5.13 -1.99 17.58
CA PRO A 54 5.92 -1.24 18.56
C PRO A 54 7.15 -0.54 17.95
N ASP A 55 7.80 -1.18 16.99
CA ASP A 55 8.97 -0.66 16.26
C ASP A 55 8.59 0.31 15.13
N LYS A 56 7.31 0.38 14.76
CA LYS A 56 6.76 1.13 13.62
C LYS A 56 7.44 0.79 12.29
N SER A 57 7.95 -0.43 12.16
CA SER A 57 8.73 -0.85 11.01
C SER A 57 7.93 -1.75 10.07
N ILE A 58 8.15 -1.62 8.77
CA ILE A 58 7.71 -2.61 7.78
C ILE A 58 8.65 -3.81 7.73
N ILE A 59 9.90 -3.67 8.22
CA ILE A 59 10.89 -4.76 8.21
C ILE A 59 10.39 -5.93 9.06
N GLY A 60 10.35 -7.12 8.48
CA GLY A 60 9.77 -8.32 9.12
C GLY A 60 8.25 -8.28 9.28
N LEU A 61 7.54 -7.45 8.51
CA LEU A 61 6.07 -7.47 8.49
C LEU A 61 5.59 -8.71 7.74
N GLU A 62 4.80 -9.54 8.41
CA GLU A 62 4.26 -10.76 7.83
C GLU A 62 2.88 -10.56 7.18
N VAL A 63 2.61 -11.29 6.09
CA VAL A 63 1.30 -11.32 5.40
C VAL A 63 0.15 -11.58 6.39
N SER A 64 0.34 -12.50 7.33
CA SER A 64 -0.66 -12.85 8.35
C SER A 64 -1.06 -11.67 9.23
N SER A 65 -0.14 -10.73 9.50
CA SER A 65 -0.41 -9.51 10.27
C SER A 65 -1.34 -8.58 9.49
N VAL A 66 -1.09 -8.40 8.20
CA VAL A 66 -1.94 -7.64 7.29
C VAL A 66 -3.33 -8.28 7.17
N ARG A 67 -3.39 -9.59 6.96
CA ARG A 67 -4.65 -10.36 6.89
C ARG A 67 -5.48 -10.24 8.17
N LYS A 68 -4.84 -10.25 9.34
CA LYS A 68 -5.52 -10.03 10.63
C LYS A 68 -6.07 -8.61 10.74
N LYS A 69 -5.31 -7.61 10.27
CA LYS A 69 -5.75 -6.20 10.27
C LYS A 69 -6.88 -5.92 9.30
N MET A 70 -6.90 -6.55 8.12
CA MET A 70 -8.04 -6.49 7.19
C MET A 70 -9.37 -6.89 7.85
N LYS A 71 -9.34 -7.87 8.76
CA LYS A 71 -10.53 -8.36 9.50
C LYS A 71 -10.91 -7.49 10.71
N THR A 72 -10.05 -6.56 11.12
CA THR A 72 -10.27 -5.74 12.31
C THR A 72 -11.15 -4.54 11.95
N LYS A 73 -12.40 -4.53 12.43
CA LYS A 73 -13.33 -3.41 12.20
C LYS A 73 -12.75 -2.09 12.72
N GLY A 74 -12.85 -1.03 11.93
CA GLY A 74 -12.37 0.31 12.27
C GLY A 74 -10.85 0.53 12.15
N PHE A 75 -10.05 -0.53 12.02
CA PHE A 75 -8.63 -0.37 11.72
C PHE A 75 -8.48 0.13 10.27
N ALA A 76 -7.68 1.18 10.05
CA ALA A 76 -7.51 1.80 8.73
C ALA A 76 -8.86 2.02 8.03
N ALA A 77 -9.79 2.72 8.71
CA ALA A 77 -11.18 2.87 8.27
C ALA A 77 -11.36 3.54 6.90
N GLY A 78 -10.36 4.31 6.45
CA GLY A 78 -10.34 4.92 5.12
C GLY A 78 -10.00 3.94 3.99
N VAL A 79 -9.52 2.73 4.31
CA VAL A 79 -9.18 1.73 3.30
C VAL A 79 -10.40 0.85 3.01
N ASN A 80 -10.82 0.73 1.75
CA ASN A 80 -11.91 -0.17 1.38
C ASN A 80 -11.44 -1.64 1.31
N ARG A 81 -12.11 -2.54 2.05
CA ARG A 81 -11.75 -3.96 2.12
C ARG A 81 -12.13 -4.74 0.87
N GLU A 82 -13.22 -4.35 0.21
CA GLU A 82 -13.69 -5.00 -1.02
C GLU A 82 -12.71 -4.72 -2.18
N ASP A 83 -12.21 -3.48 -2.25
CA ASP A 83 -11.25 -3.06 -3.27
C ASP A 83 -9.90 -3.79 -3.15
N LEU A 84 -9.46 -4.16 -1.93
CA LEU A 84 -8.27 -5.02 -1.74
C LEU A 84 -8.41 -6.37 -2.43
N VAL A 85 -9.58 -7.03 -2.25
CA VAL A 85 -9.85 -8.36 -2.81
C VAL A 85 -10.06 -8.26 -4.31
N LYS A 86 -10.88 -7.28 -4.74
CA LYS A 86 -11.19 -7.04 -6.15
C LYS A 86 -9.94 -6.66 -6.94
N GLY A 87 -9.07 -5.82 -6.38
CA GLY A 87 -7.82 -5.41 -7.00
C GLY A 87 -6.90 -6.57 -7.34
N ALA A 88 -6.64 -7.46 -6.37
CA ALA A 88 -5.84 -8.67 -6.60
C ALA A 88 -6.49 -9.58 -7.67
N ALA A 89 -7.81 -9.80 -7.57
CA ALA A 89 -8.55 -10.62 -8.52
C ALA A 89 -8.52 -10.07 -9.96
N GLU A 90 -8.69 -8.76 -10.15
CA GLU A 90 -8.67 -8.14 -11.48
C GLU A 90 -7.27 -8.11 -12.12
N LEU A 91 -6.24 -7.98 -11.28
CA LEU A 91 -4.84 -8.12 -11.69
C LEU A 91 -4.50 -9.58 -12.03
N GLY A 92 -5.28 -10.55 -11.52
CA GLY A 92 -5.12 -11.97 -11.80
C GLY A 92 -4.09 -12.65 -10.90
N VAL A 93 -3.92 -12.15 -9.67
CA VAL A 93 -2.96 -12.68 -8.68
C VAL A 93 -3.71 -13.12 -7.40
N ASP A 94 -3.11 -14.04 -6.65
CA ASP A 94 -3.63 -14.35 -5.31
C ASP A 94 -3.44 -13.15 -4.37
N LEU A 95 -4.39 -12.96 -3.45
CA LEU A 95 -4.35 -11.83 -2.53
C LEU A 95 -3.16 -11.92 -1.55
N ASP A 96 -2.81 -13.11 -1.07
CA ASP A 96 -1.70 -13.27 -0.12
C ASP A 96 -0.36 -13.10 -0.84
N GLU A 97 -0.24 -13.55 -2.10
CA GLU A 97 0.90 -13.25 -2.97
C GLU A 97 1.05 -11.74 -3.23
N HIS A 98 -0.04 -11.04 -3.51
CA HIS A 98 -0.02 -9.59 -3.72
C HIS A 98 0.37 -8.83 -2.46
N ILE A 99 -0.14 -9.23 -1.29
CA ILE A 99 0.28 -8.66 0.00
C ILE A 99 1.78 -8.86 0.20
N ALA A 100 2.30 -10.07 -0.03
CA ALA A 100 3.72 -10.37 0.11
C ALA A 100 4.58 -9.51 -0.84
N PHE A 101 4.16 -9.39 -2.10
CA PHE A 101 4.82 -8.56 -3.10
C PHE A 101 4.88 -7.09 -2.68
N VAL A 102 3.76 -6.52 -2.24
CA VAL A 102 3.69 -5.12 -1.80
C VAL A 102 4.54 -4.88 -0.55
N ILE A 103 4.53 -5.80 0.42
CA ILE A 103 5.42 -5.72 1.60
C ILE A 103 6.88 -5.69 1.15
N GLN A 104 7.29 -6.59 0.25
CA GLN A 104 8.67 -6.64 -0.24
C GLN A 104 9.05 -5.35 -0.97
N ALA A 105 8.21 -4.88 -1.89
CA ALA A 105 8.44 -3.67 -2.66
C ALA A 105 8.59 -2.44 -1.74
N MET A 106 7.66 -2.25 -0.81
CA MET A 106 7.71 -1.14 0.15
C MET A 106 8.88 -1.27 1.13
N SER A 107 9.25 -2.48 1.54
CA SER A 107 10.41 -2.72 2.42
C SER A 107 11.72 -2.30 1.76
N SER A 108 11.85 -2.48 0.44
CA SER A 108 13.05 -2.07 -0.31
C SER A 108 13.30 -0.55 -0.30
N VAL A 109 12.27 0.24 0.01
CA VAL A 109 12.31 1.71 0.08
C VAL A 109 11.81 2.21 1.44
N ALA A 110 11.94 1.40 2.49
CA ALA A 110 11.37 1.67 3.82
C ALA A 110 11.82 3.01 4.40
N ASP A 111 13.08 3.41 4.21
CA ASP A 111 13.59 4.71 4.67
C ASP A 111 12.85 5.88 4.01
N THR A 112 12.65 5.82 2.69
CA THR A 112 11.92 6.85 1.92
C THR A 112 10.46 6.95 2.37
N LEU A 113 9.85 5.82 2.72
CA LEU A 113 8.46 5.77 3.21
C LEU A 113 8.32 6.13 4.70
N GLY A 114 9.42 6.33 5.43
CA GLY A 114 9.39 6.52 6.89
C GLY A 114 8.96 5.26 7.66
N LEU A 115 9.14 4.09 7.06
CA LEU A 115 8.74 2.77 7.56
C LEU A 115 9.92 1.88 7.98
N ALA A 116 11.14 2.41 8.04
CA ALA A 116 12.31 1.66 8.55
C ALA A 116 12.25 1.41 10.08
N GLY A 117 11.33 2.09 10.78
CA GLY A 117 11.14 2.00 12.22
C GLY A 117 11.67 3.22 12.97
N THR A 118 11.32 3.33 14.26
CA THR A 118 11.84 4.40 15.11
C THR A 118 13.20 4.01 15.69
N LYS A 119 14.23 4.85 15.48
CA LYS A 119 15.47 4.75 16.24
C LYS A 119 15.11 4.82 17.73
N GLN A 120 15.44 3.80 18.51
CA GLN A 120 15.38 3.93 19.97
C GLN A 120 16.30 5.10 20.34
N ARG A 121 15.80 6.04 21.15
CA ARG A 121 16.67 7.05 21.75
C ARG A 121 17.63 6.28 22.64
N GLU A 122 18.91 6.29 22.31
CA GLU A 122 19.95 5.86 23.23
C GLU A 122 19.80 6.72 24.48
N PHE A 123 19.39 6.10 25.59
CA PHE A 123 19.50 6.74 26.88
C PHE A 123 20.99 6.87 27.17
N GLN A 124 21.54 8.07 26.92
CA GLN A 124 22.83 8.43 27.48
C GLN A 124 22.66 8.43 28.99
N THR A 125 23.06 7.35 29.65
CA THR A 125 23.34 7.38 31.08
C THR A 125 24.47 8.36 31.30
N GLN A 126 24.14 9.59 31.69
CA GLN A 126 25.07 10.48 32.38
C GLN A 126 25.49 9.74 33.67
N THR A 127 26.63 9.07 33.62
CA THR A 127 27.40 8.75 34.82
C THR A 127 27.82 10.08 35.43
N GLY A 128 27.26 10.37 36.59
CA GLY A 128 27.67 11.50 37.40
C GLY A 128 29.15 11.41 37.78
N ALA A 129 29.80 12.57 37.77
CA ALA A 129 31.01 12.89 38.50
C ALA A 129 30.74 14.20 39.24
#